data_AF-A0A7L1XG87-F1
#
_entry.id   AF-A0A7L1XG87-F1
#
_cell.length_a   1.000
_cell.length_b   1.000
_cell.length_c   1.000
_cell.angle_alpha   90.00
_cell.angle_beta   90.00
_cell.angle_gamma   90.00
#
_symmetry.space_group_name_H-M   'P 1'
#
loop_
_entity.id
_entity.type
_entity.pdbx_description
1 polymer ?
#
loop_
_entity_poly.entity_id
_entity_poly.type
_entity_poly.pdbx_seq_one_letter_code
_entity_poly.pdbx_strand_id
1 'polypeptide(L)' 'GDISCLGNKCLNTTRRPTVQEFERFLPWFLYDRPTLECAKGGLGAYDTALSMDANGTILGE' A
#
# COMPACT_ATOMS: atom_id res chain seq x y z
N GLY A 1 2.66 9.66 -12.71
CA GLY A 1 2.23 10.32 -11.47
C GLY A 1 0.74 10.37 -11.52
N ASP A 2 0.07 9.80 -10.52
CA ASP A 2 -1.39 9.75 -10.46
C ASP A 2 -1.90 11.14 -10.11
N ILE A 3 -2.20 11.89 -11.16
CA ILE A 3 -2.77 13.23 -11.10
C ILE A 3 -4.26 13.06 -10.76
N SER A 4 -4.60 13.25 -9.49
CA SER A 4 -6.00 13.43 -9.08
C SER A 4 -6.37 14.90 -9.26
N CYS A 5 -7.25 15.18 -10.22
CA CYS A 5 -7.79 16.51 -10.44
C CYS A 5 -9.21 16.58 -9.88
N LEU A 6 -9.43 17.48 -8.92
CA LEU A 6 -10.76 17.83 -8.43
C LEU A 6 -10.96 19.34 -8.65
N GLY A 7 -11.95 19.71 -9.47
CA GLY A 7 -12.32 21.11 -9.70
C GLY A 7 -11.20 21.98 -10.29
N ASN A 8 -10.55 21.53 -11.37
CA ASN A 8 -9.47 22.25 -12.09
C ASN A 8 -8.18 22.48 -11.27
N LYS A 9 -8.05 21.89 -10.10
CA LYS A 9 -6.79 21.79 -9.36
C LYS A 9 -6.33 20.35 -9.36
N CYS A 10 -5.19 20.11 -9.98
CA CYS A 10 -4.54 18.82 -9.96
C CYS A 10 -3.58 18.79 -8.78
N LEU A 11 -3.85 17.91 -7.83
CA LEU A 11 -2.98 17.73 -6.68
C LEU A 11 -1.89 16.74 -7.11
N ASN A 12 -0.62 17.17 -7.07
CA ASN A 12 0.50 16.24 -7.18
C ASN A 12 0.64 15.48 -5.84
N THR A 13 -0.35 14.65 -5.54
CA THR A 13 -0.48 13.93 -4.26
C THR A 13 0.23 12.58 -4.28
N THR A 14 0.94 12.24 -5.37
CA THR A 14 1.68 10.98 -5.43
C THR A 14 2.97 11.07 -4.61
N ARG A 15 2.86 11.01 -3.28
CA ARG A 15 3.99 10.69 -2.41
C ARG A 15 4.22 9.18 -2.50
N ARG A 16 5.30 8.76 -3.15
CA ARG A 16 5.80 7.39 -2.98
C ARG A 16 6.59 7.34 -1.67
N PRO A 17 6.35 6.34 -0.80
CA PRO A 17 7.11 6.17 0.43
C PRO A 17 8.59 5.91 0.11
N THR A 18 9.47 6.24 1.04
CA THR A 18 10.86 5.77 0.99
C THR A 18 10.91 4.25 1.19
N VAL A 19 12.03 3.61 0.84
CA VAL A 19 12.19 2.16 1.00
C VAL A 19 11.91 1.72 2.45
N GLN A 20 12.48 2.42 3.43
CA GLN A 20 12.26 2.12 4.85
C GLN A 20 10.81 2.30 5.29
N GLU A 21 10.11 3.32 4.80
CA GLU A 21 8.69 3.51 5.10
C GLU A 21 7.84 2.40 4.46
N PHE A 22 8.17 2.01 3.23
CA PHE A 22 7.48 0.95 2.51
C PHE A 22 7.62 -0.39 3.24
N GLU A 23 8.85 -0.83 3.51
CA GLU A 23 9.12 -2.09 4.22
C GLU A 23 8.47 -2.12 5.61
N ARG A 24 8.49 -0.98 6.32
CA ARG A 24 7.88 -0.87 7.66
C ARG A 24 6.36 -0.98 7.64
N PHE A 25 5.68 -0.37 6.67
CA PHE A 25 4.21 -0.26 6.68
C PHE A 25 3.50 -1.29 5.80
N LEU A 26 4.20 -1.92 4.86
CA LEU A 26 3.62 -2.92 3.96
C LEU A 26 2.99 -4.12 4.70
N PRO A 27 3.62 -4.72 5.74
CA PRO A 27 2.99 -5.82 6.45
C PRO A 27 1.66 -5.41 7.07
N TRP A 28 1.56 -4.20 7.64
CA TRP A 28 0.33 -3.69 8.21
C TRP A 28 -0.77 -3.57 7.17
N PHE A 29 -0.45 -3.05 5.99
CA PHE A 29 -1.40 -2.97 4.88
C PHE A 29 -1.94 -4.34 4.46
N LEU A 30 -1.08 -5.37 4.38
CA LEU A 30 -1.51 -6.72 3.98
C LEU A 30 -2.44 -7.40 4.99
N TYR A 31 -2.33 -7.07 6.28
CA TYR A 31 -3.23 -7.57 7.31
C TYR A 31 -4.45 -6.66 7.55
N ASP A 32 -4.47 -5.47 6.97
CA ASP A 32 -5.57 -4.52 7.15
C ASP A 32 -6.80 -4.90 6.34
N ARG A 33 -7.97 -4.81 6.98
CA ARG A 33 -9.26 -5.16 6.39
C ARG A 33 -9.91 -3.92 5.79
N PRO A 34 -10.48 -4.00 4.58
CA PRO A 34 -11.28 -2.90 4.08
C PRO A 34 -12.49 -2.67 4.99
N THR A 35 -12.71 -1.40 5.35
CA THR A 35 -13.83 -0.94 6.17
C THR A 35 -14.58 0.19 5.45
N LEU A 36 -15.71 0.63 6.01
CA LEU A 36 -16.44 1.80 5.48
C LEU A 36 -15.62 3.09 5.60
N GLU A 37 -14.75 3.18 6.61
CA GLU A 37 -13.88 4.35 6.83
C GLU A 37 -12.61 4.28 5.96
N CYS A 38 -12.13 3.08 5.64
CA CYS A 38 -11.01 2.84 4.75
C CYS A 38 -11.32 1.74 3.74
N ALA A 39 -11.72 2.13 2.52
CA ALA A 39 -12.12 1.20 1.48
C ALA A 39 -10.99 0.30 0.94
N LYS A 40 -9.72 0.59 1.24
CA LYS A 40 -8.54 -0.12 0.71
C LYS A 40 -7.75 -0.77 1.85
N GLY A 41 -7.76 -2.09 1.88
CA GLY A 41 -6.88 -2.91 2.70
C GLY A 41 -6.27 -4.03 1.84
N GLY A 42 -5.11 -4.53 2.23
CA GLY A 42 -4.44 -5.61 1.51
C GLY A 42 -5.06 -6.97 1.77
N LEU A 43 -5.74 -7.14 2.90
CA LEU A 43 -6.32 -8.41 3.30
C LEU A 43 -7.52 -8.78 2.40
N GLY A 44 -7.45 -9.97 1.80
CA GLY A 44 -8.48 -10.51 0.91
C GLY A 44 -8.26 -10.20 -0.57
N ALA A 45 -7.27 -9.37 -0.91
CA ALA A 45 -6.91 -9.07 -2.30
C ALA A 45 -5.43 -9.36 -2.61
N TYR A 46 -4.53 -8.99 -1.70
CA TYR A 46 -3.08 -9.00 -1.92
C TYR A 46 -2.30 -9.80 -0.87
N ASP A 47 -2.95 -10.26 0.20
CA ASP A 47 -2.31 -10.95 1.32
C ASP A 47 -1.67 -12.29 0.94
N THR A 48 -2.20 -12.99 -0.07
CA THR A 48 -1.60 -14.22 -0.60
C THR A 48 -0.75 -13.99 -1.85
N ALA A 49 -0.72 -12.77 -2.38
CA ALA A 49 -0.02 -12.44 -3.62
C ALA A 49 1.47 -12.11 -3.41
N LEU A 50 1.90 -12.02 -2.15
CA LEU A 50 3.27 -11.68 -1.77
C LEU A 50 3.79 -12.71 -0.76
N SER A 51 5.00 -13.21 -0.98
CA SER A 51 5.71 -14.04 -0.01
C SER A 51 6.76 -13.20 0.71
N MET A 52 6.78 -13.26 2.04
CA MET A 52 7.75 -12.50 2.86
C MET A 52 8.53 -13.43 3.78
N ASP A 53 9.79 -13.09 4.01
CA ASP A 53 10.57 -13.74 5.04
C ASP A 53 10.17 -13.25 6.45
N ALA A 54 10.75 -13.89 7.48
CA ALA A 54 10.52 -13.49 8.88
C ALA A 54 11.02 -12.08 9.22
N ASN A 55 11.81 -11.46 8.34
CA ASN A 55 12.35 -10.11 8.50
C ASN A 55 11.51 -9.05 7.75
N GLY A 56 10.42 -9.45 7.09
CA GLY A 56 9.55 -8.56 6.32
C GLY A 56 10.06 -8.21 4.92
N THR A 57 11.10 -8.91 4.44
CA THR A 57 11.62 -8.77 3.08
C THR A 57 10.71 -9.52 2.10
N ILE A 58 10.37 -8.89 0.98
CA ILE A 58 9.62 -9.56 -0.09
C ILE A 58 10.55 -10.56 -0.78
N LEU A 59 10.14 -11.83 -0.76
CA LEU A 59 10.79 -12.90 -1.51
C LEU A 59 10.28 -12.82 -2.95
N GLY A 60 11.16 -12.41 -3.86
CA GLY A 60 10.87 -12.44 -5.29
C GLY A 60 10.84 -13.87 -5.82
N GLU A 61 9.96 -14.13 -6.79
CA GLU A 61 9.84 -15.40 -7.51
C GLU A 61 10.89 -15.54 -8.61
#